data_AF-A0A966Q0W7-F1
#
_entry.id   AF-A0A966Q0W7-F1
#
_cell.length_a   1.000
_cell.length_b   1.000
_cell.length_c   1.000
_cell.angle_alpha   90.00
_cell.angle_beta   90.00
_cell.angle_gamma   90.00
#
_symmetry.space_group_name_H-M   'P 1'
#
loop_
_entity.id
_entity.type
_entity.pdbx_description
1 polymer ?
#
loop_
_entity_poly.entity_id
_entity_poly.type
_entity_poly.pdbx_seq_one_letter_code
_entity_poly.pdbx_strand_id
1 'polypeptide(L)'
;MVEYMDSMKEKRTGVTAYNQGLDANTLNKTATGVQQIMNASQQRIELVARTFAETGVKELFKLVHHLVRTTLTKPDIIRLRNKWVEVDPREWKARKDLSISVGLGAGNKDQQLMHLNTILQAQKEAIQIGITSPEKIYNALAKLTQNAGFKNPDEFWINPANTPEQEGQKAPTEAEIMVQGQLEIERQKAQAQMMQEQERSKNDIIIEREKIIAQAELEKFKAKLKAETDLAIAQIKAQAGVMYGG
;
A
#
# COMPACT_ATOMS: atom_id res chain seq x y z
N MET A 1 6.51 -27.12 -28.09
CA MET A 1 5.19 -26.75 -28.66
C MET A 1 4.10 -26.66 -27.61
N VAL A 2 3.96 -27.64 -26.71
CA VAL A 2 2.96 -27.62 -25.62
C VAL A 2 3.12 -26.38 -24.73
N GLU A 3 4.34 -26.06 -24.32
CA GLU A 3 4.67 -24.90 -23.48
C GLU A 3 4.34 -23.54 -24.13
N TYR A 4 4.45 -23.45 -25.47
CA TYR A 4 4.02 -22.26 -26.22
C TYR A 4 2.50 -22.12 -26.26
N MET A 5 1.79 -23.25 -26.39
CA MET A 5 0.33 -23.29 -26.38
C MET A 5 -0.22 -22.90 -25.01
N ASP A 6 0.41 -23.39 -23.92
CA ASP A 6 0.06 -23.03 -22.55
C ASP A 6 0.35 -21.54 -22.27
N SER A 7 1.53 -21.03 -22.67
CA SER A 7 1.85 -19.60 -22.57
C SER A 7 0.85 -18.72 -23.32
N MET A 8 0.41 -19.13 -24.52
CA MET A 8 -0.64 -18.43 -25.25
C MET A 8 -2.01 -18.51 -24.56
N LYS A 9 -2.36 -19.66 -24.01
CA LYS A 9 -3.62 -19.84 -23.25
C LYS A 9 -3.65 -18.92 -22.04
N GLU A 10 -2.60 -18.91 -21.22
CA GLU A 10 -2.49 -18.04 -20.05
C GLU A 10 -2.58 -16.57 -20.42
N LYS A 11 -1.84 -16.16 -21.47
CA LYS A 11 -1.92 -14.78 -21.98
C LYS A 11 -3.35 -14.43 -22.39
N ARG A 12 -4.07 -15.32 -23.09
CA ARG A 12 -5.42 -15.08 -23.62
C ARG A 12 -6.53 -15.09 -22.57
N THR A 13 -6.42 -15.93 -21.54
CA THR A 13 -7.45 -16.05 -20.50
C THR A 13 -7.19 -15.15 -19.30
N GLY A 14 -5.94 -14.70 -19.10
CA GLY A 14 -5.51 -14.03 -17.87
C GLY A 14 -5.39 -14.98 -16.68
N VAL A 15 -5.64 -16.28 -16.88
CA VAL A 15 -5.46 -17.31 -15.86
C VAL A 15 -4.05 -17.87 -16.05
N THR A 16 -3.11 -17.37 -15.26
CA THR A 16 -1.72 -17.84 -15.23
C THR A 16 -1.55 -18.94 -14.19
N ALA A 17 -0.63 -19.89 -14.40
CA ALA A 17 -0.22 -20.88 -13.38
C ALA A 17 0.27 -20.20 -12.09
N TYR A 18 0.75 -18.96 -12.21
CA TYR A 18 1.09 -18.08 -11.09
C TYR A 18 -0.12 -17.78 -10.17
N ASN A 19 -1.29 -17.49 -10.74
CA ASN A 19 -2.52 -17.25 -9.97
C ASN A 19 -3.05 -18.52 -9.27
N GLN A 20 -2.62 -19.70 -9.70
CA GLN A 20 -3.03 -20.99 -9.12
C GLN A 20 -2.03 -21.50 -8.06
N GLY A 21 -0.89 -20.83 -7.86
CA GLY A 21 0.14 -21.24 -6.90
C GLY A 21 0.91 -22.50 -7.29
N LEU A 22 0.87 -22.89 -8.57
CA LEU A 22 1.39 -24.17 -9.07
C LEU A 22 2.77 -24.08 -9.74
N ASP A 23 3.32 -22.86 -9.91
CA ASP A 23 4.60 -22.66 -10.59
C ASP A 23 5.77 -22.65 -9.59
N ALA A 24 6.54 -23.74 -9.55
CA ALA A 24 7.69 -23.93 -8.67
C ALA A 24 8.88 -22.99 -8.99
N ASN A 25 8.91 -22.35 -10.16
CA ASN A 25 9.98 -21.39 -10.56
C ASN A 25 9.71 -19.94 -10.09
N THR A 26 8.68 -19.73 -9.28
CA THR A 26 8.28 -18.41 -8.79
C THR A 26 9.13 -17.87 -7.65
N LEU A 27 9.95 -18.72 -7.00
CA LEU A 27 10.87 -18.31 -5.94
C LEU A 27 11.93 -17.29 -6.39
N ASN A 28 12.24 -17.21 -7.69
CA ASN A 28 13.32 -16.36 -8.22
C ASN A 28 12.85 -15.06 -8.89
N LYS A 29 11.56 -14.73 -8.88
CA LYS A 29 11.05 -13.49 -9.50
C LYS A 29 10.88 -12.38 -8.47
N THR A 30 11.31 -11.16 -8.81
CA THR A 30 11.15 -9.97 -7.97
C THR A 30 9.67 -9.75 -7.64
N ALA A 31 9.35 -9.55 -6.36
CA ALA A 31 7.99 -9.39 -5.85
C ALA A 31 7.17 -8.31 -6.61
N THR A 32 7.83 -7.26 -7.07
CA THR A 32 7.23 -6.18 -7.88
C THR A 32 6.86 -6.61 -9.30
N GLY A 33 7.71 -7.39 -9.98
CA GLY A 33 7.42 -7.89 -11.33
C GLY A 33 6.27 -8.90 -11.33
N VAL A 34 6.21 -9.74 -10.30
CA VAL A 34 5.08 -10.63 -10.02
C VAL A 34 3.77 -9.85 -9.86
N GLN A 35 3.78 -8.78 -9.06
CA GLN A 35 2.58 -8.02 -8.75
C GLN A 35 2.04 -7.30 -10.00
N GLN A 36 2.91 -6.82 -10.89
CA GLN A 36 2.51 -6.26 -12.18
C GLN A 36 1.83 -7.29 -13.09
N ILE A 37 2.38 -8.51 -13.17
CA ILE A 37 1.79 -9.60 -13.97
C ILE A 37 0.42 -10.01 -13.41
N MET A 38 0.29 -10.14 -12.09
CA MET A 38 -1.00 -10.43 -11.44
C MET A 38 -2.04 -9.33 -11.72
N ASN A 39 -1.65 -8.07 -11.66
CA ASN A 39 -2.54 -6.94 -11.97
C ASN A 39 -3.00 -6.95 -13.43
N ALA A 40 -2.10 -7.18 -14.39
CA ALA A 40 -2.44 -7.28 -15.80
C ALA A 40 -3.38 -8.48 -16.09
N SER A 41 -3.15 -9.61 -15.43
CA SER A 41 -4.02 -10.79 -15.49
C SER A 41 -5.43 -10.49 -14.96
N GLN A 42 -5.55 -9.77 -13.85
CA GLN A 42 -6.84 -9.38 -13.27
C GLN A 42 -7.61 -8.41 -14.18
N GLN A 43 -6.94 -7.43 -14.81
CA GLN A 43 -7.57 -6.51 -15.78
C GLN A 43 -8.19 -7.27 -16.96
N ARG A 44 -7.54 -8.35 -17.41
CA ARG A 44 -8.06 -9.15 -18.51
C ARG A 44 -9.31 -9.95 -18.11
N ILE A 45 -9.31 -10.53 -16.91
CA ILE A 45 -10.49 -11.18 -16.34
C ILE A 45 -11.62 -10.17 -16.15
N GLU A 46 -11.31 -8.94 -15.73
CA GLU A 46 -12.27 -7.85 -15.63
C GLU A 46 -12.90 -7.51 -16.98
N LEU A 47 -12.11 -7.41 -18.05
CA LEU A 47 -12.64 -7.12 -19.38
C LEU A 47 -13.63 -8.19 -19.84
N VAL A 48 -13.33 -9.47 -19.58
CA VAL A 48 -14.25 -10.57 -19.89
C VAL A 48 -15.52 -10.47 -19.04
N ALA A 49 -15.38 -10.25 -17.73
CA ALA A 49 -16.52 -10.09 -16.83
C ALA A 49 -17.39 -8.88 -17.20
N ARG A 50 -16.79 -7.76 -17.58
CA ARG A 50 -17.48 -6.55 -18.05
C ARG A 50 -18.21 -6.79 -19.36
N THR A 51 -17.57 -7.46 -20.32
CA THR A 51 -18.21 -7.83 -21.59
C THR A 51 -19.45 -8.69 -21.34
N PHE A 52 -19.36 -9.70 -20.45
CA PHE A 52 -20.50 -10.52 -20.07
C PHE A 52 -21.60 -9.71 -19.36
N ALA A 53 -21.19 -8.81 -18.47
CA ALA A 53 -22.12 -7.99 -17.72
C ALA A 53 -22.85 -6.98 -18.64
N GLU A 54 -22.15 -6.34 -19.57
CA GLU A 54 -22.71 -5.36 -20.50
C GLU A 54 -23.61 -6.00 -21.57
N THR A 55 -23.26 -7.19 -22.07
CA THR A 55 -24.00 -7.84 -23.17
C THR A 55 -25.12 -8.75 -22.69
N GLY A 56 -24.96 -9.45 -21.57
CA GLY A 56 -25.96 -10.38 -21.05
C GLY A 56 -26.76 -9.80 -19.88
N VAL A 57 -26.07 -9.46 -18.80
CA VAL A 57 -26.70 -9.09 -17.53
C VAL A 57 -27.47 -7.77 -17.65
N LYS A 58 -26.92 -6.78 -18.37
CA LYS A 58 -27.59 -5.49 -18.60
C LYS A 58 -28.97 -5.64 -19.25
N GLU A 59 -29.03 -6.41 -20.33
CA GLU A 59 -30.28 -6.63 -21.07
C GLU A 59 -31.27 -7.45 -20.24
N LEU A 60 -30.80 -8.47 -19.51
CA LEU A 60 -31.63 -9.21 -18.56
C LEU A 60 -32.29 -8.28 -17.54
N PHE A 61 -31.53 -7.41 -16.87
CA PHE A 61 -32.08 -6.51 -15.86
C PHE A 61 -33.00 -5.44 -16.45
N LYS A 62 -32.75 -4.97 -17.68
CA LYS A 62 -33.69 -4.09 -18.39
C LYS A 62 -35.01 -4.79 -18.69
N LEU A 63 -34.97 -6.06 -19.09
CA LEU A 63 -36.17 -6.86 -19.34
C LEU A 63 -36.94 -7.12 -18.04
N VAL A 64 -36.24 -7.45 -16.95
CA VAL A 64 -36.87 -7.59 -15.63
C VAL A 64 -37.52 -6.28 -15.18
N HIS A 65 -36.83 -5.14 -15.33
CA HIS A 65 -37.39 -3.82 -15.02
C HIS A 65 -38.62 -3.51 -15.87
N HIS A 66 -38.60 -3.86 -17.16
CA HIS A 66 -39.76 -3.71 -18.03
C HIS A 66 -40.93 -4.58 -17.57
N LEU A 67 -40.67 -5.85 -17.27
CA LEU A 67 -41.70 -6.81 -16.86
C LEU A 67 -42.33 -6.44 -15.52
N VAL A 68 -41.53 -6.02 -14.54
CA VAL A 68 -42.02 -5.57 -13.22
C VAL A 68 -42.96 -4.37 -13.38
N ARG A 69 -42.66 -3.43 -14.29
CA ARG A 69 -43.51 -2.26 -14.53
C ARG A 69 -44.84 -2.61 -15.20
N THR A 70 -44.89 -3.67 -16.01
CA THR A 70 -46.08 -4.01 -16.82
C THR A 70 -46.96 -5.09 -16.18
N THR A 71 -46.37 -5.99 -15.38
CA THR A 71 -47.11 -7.14 -14.82
C THR A 71 -47.52 -6.98 -13.36
N LEU A 72 -46.89 -6.09 -12.57
CA LEU A 72 -47.31 -5.91 -11.18
C LEU A 72 -48.64 -5.16 -11.07
N THR A 73 -49.56 -5.75 -10.31
CA THR A 73 -50.93 -5.24 -10.18
C THR A 73 -51.21 -4.50 -8.86
N LYS A 74 -50.34 -4.64 -7.86
CA LYS A 74 -50.53 -4.09 -6.51
C LYS A 74 -49.22 -3.47 -5.98
N PRO A 75 -49.29 -2.39 -5.18
CA PRO A 75 -48.14 -1.87 -4.45
C PRO A 75 -47.64 -2.90 -3.43
N ASP A 76 -46.33 -2.98 -3.26
CA ASP A 76 -45.67 -3.93 -2.36
C ASP A 76 -44.93 -3.19 -1.23
N ILE A 77 -44.92 -3.78 -0.03
CA ILE A 77 -44.31 -3.17 1.15
C ILE A 77 -42.96 -3.84 1.40
N ILE A 78 -41.89 -3.11 1.10
CA ILE A 78 -40.51 -3.65 1.14
C ILE A 78 -39.72 -2.93 2.24
N ARG A 79 -38.88 -3.67 2.95
CA ARG A 79 -37.98 -3.12 3.96
C ARG A 79 -36.72 -2.56 3.31
N LEU A 80 -36.61 -1.22 3.21
CA LEU A 80 -35.43 -0.51 2.72
C LEU A 80 -34.72 0.22 3.87
N ARG A 81 -33.44 -0.08 4.11
CA ARG A 81 -32.62 0.56 5.17
C ARG A 81 -33.31 0.54 6.54
N ASN A 82 -33.84 -0.63 6.93
CA ASN A 82 -34.63 -0.84 8.14
C ASN A 82 -35.97 -0.09 8.25
N LYS A 83 -36.41 0.64 7.23
CA LYS A 83 -37.72 1.28 7.18
C LYS A 83 -38.65 0.52 6.23
N TRP A 84 -39.90 0.34 6.63
CA TRP A 84 -40.94 -0.20 5.75
C TRP A 84 -41.41 0.90 4.81
N VAL A 85 -41.25 0.69 3.51
CA VAL A 85 -41.61 1.66 2.48
C VAL A 85 -42.54 0.97 1.48
N GLU A 86 -43.67 1.60 1.21
CA GLU A 86 -44.57 1.19 0.13
C GLU A 86 -43.96 1.60 -1.21
N VAL A 87 -43.82 0.63 -2.11
CA VAL A 87 -43.20 0.82 -3.42
C VAL A 87 -44.23 0.44 -4.48
N ASP A 88 -44.55 1.39 -5.35
CA ASP A 88 -45.32 1.12 -6.58
C ASP A 88 -44.37 1.14 -7.80
N PRO A 89 -44.07 -0.03 -8.38
CA PRO A 89 -43.21 -0.10 -9.55
C PRO A 89 -43.81 0.48 -10.83
N ARG A 90 -45.13 0.69 -10.92
CA ARG A 90 -45.79 1.22 -12.14
C ARG A 90 -45.40 2.66 -12.41
N GLU A 91 -45.23 3.45 -11.36
CA GLU A 91 -44.82 4.85 -11.44
C GLU A 91 -43.34 5.00 -11.85
N TRP A 92 -42.57 3.92 -11.85
CA TRP A 92 -41.17 3.99 -12.23
C TRP A 92 -41.03 4.42 -13.69
N LYS A 93 -40.09 5.33 -13.95
CA LYS A 93 -39.74 5.73 -15.32
C LYS A 93 -39.03 4.58 -16.03
N ALA A 94 -39.19 4.52 -17.36
CA ALA A 94 -38.43 3.62 -18.20
C ALA A 94 -36.95 3.98 -18.09
N ARG A 95 -36.12 3.05 -17.60
CA ARG A 95 -34.66 3.24 -17.53
C ARG A 95 -34.04 2.58 -18.76
N LYS A 96 -33.32 3.38 -19.56
CA LYS A 96 -32.50 2.89 -20.68
C LYS A 96 -31.00 2.88 -20.31
N ASP A 97 -30.63 3.69 -19.32
CA ASP A 97 -29.25 3.86 -18.88
C ASP A 97 -28.99 3.07 -17.60
N LEU A 98 -28.26 1.98 -17.75
CA LEU A 98 -27.74 1.17 -16.65
C LEU A 98 -26.21 1.19 -16.73
N SER A 99 -25.58 1.65 -15.65
CA SER A 99 -24.13 1.52 -15.45
C SER A 99 -23.88 0.28 -14.60
N ILE A 100 -22.90 -0.53 -15.01
CA ILE A 100 -22.53 -1.75 -14.28
C ILE A 100 -21.15 -1.55 -13.70
N SER A 101 -21.06 -1.69 -12.38
CA SER A 101 -19.79 -1.78 -11.68
C SER A 101 -19.49 -3.26 -11.42
N VAL A 102 -18.56 -3.82 -12.18
CA VAL A 102 -18.04 -5.16 -11.93
C VAL A 102 -16.94 -5.04 -10.87
N GLY A 103 -17.21 -5.53 -9.67
CA GLY A 103 -16.19 -5.55 -8.61
C GLY A 103 -15.15 -6.61 -8.92
N LEU A 104 -13.89 -6.19 -9.14
CA LEU A 104 -12.74 -7.09 -9.09
C LEU A 104 -12.66 -7.73 -7.70
N GLY A 105 -12.77 -9.05 -7.65
CA GLY A 105 -12.56 -9.82 -6.42
C GLY A 105 -11.15 -9.57 -5.86
N ALA A 106 -11.08 -9.31 -4.56
CA ALA A 106 -9.91 -9.28 -3.67
C ALA A 106 -8.71 -8.35 -4.03
N GLY A 107 -8.18 -8.35 -5.26
CA GLY A 107 -6.92 -7.68 -5.59
C GLY A 107 -6.96 -6.15 -5.63
N ASN A 108 -8.14 -5.55 -5.74
CA ASN A 108 -8.31 -4.09 -5.73
C ASN A 108 -8.52 -3.52 -4.31
N LYS A 109 -8.72 -4.37 -3.30
CA LYS A 109 -8.98 -3.89 -1.93
C LYS A 109 -7.77 -3.20 -1.33
N ASP A 110 -6.56 -3.72 -1.54
CA ASP A 110 -5.34 -3.10 -1.02
C ASP A 110 -5.03 -1.77 -1.72
N GLN A 111 -5.24 -1.69 -3.05
CA GLN A 111 -5.13 -0.44 -3.79
C GLN A 111 -6.20 0.57 -3.37
N GLN A 112 -7.44 0.14 -3.20
CA GLN A 112 -8.51 0.98 -2.65
C GLN A 112 -8.19 1.45 -1.23
N LEU A 113 -7.56 0.62 -0.40
CA LEU A 113 -7.15 0.99 0.95
C LEU A 113 -6.06 2.06 0.90
N MET A 114 -5.07 1.91 0.02
CA MET A 114 -4.04 2.93 -0.20
C MET A 114 -4.65 4.26 -0.67
N HIS A 115 -5.53 4.23 -1.67
CA HIS A 115 -6.22 5.43 -2.16
C HIS A 115 -7.12 6.07 -1.09
N LEU A 116 -7.85 5.27 -0.30
CA LEU A 116 -8.68 5.76 0.79
C LEU A 116 -7.84 6.40 1.90
N ASN A 117 -6.67 5.84 2.22
CA ASN A 117 -5.73 6.46 3.16
C ASN A 117 -5.21 7.81 2.65
N THR A 118 -4.86 7.91 1.36
CA THR A 118 -4.45 9.19 0.75
C THR A 118 -5.58 10.22 0.79
N ILE A 119 -6.81 9.82 0.47
CA ILE A 119 -7.98 10.71 0.55
C ILE A 119 -8.22 11.15 1.99
N LEU A 120 -8.10 10.25 2.97
CA LEU A 120 -8.27 10.59 4.38
C LEU A 120 -7.23 11.60 4.85
N GLN A 121 -5.97 11.45 4.44
CA GLN A 121 -4.92 12.42 4.76
C GLN A 121 -5.21 13.79 4.14
N ALA A 122 -5.58 13.82 2.85
CA ALA A 122 -5.99 15.05 2.18
C ALA A 122 -7.23 15.69 2.84
N GLN A 123 -8.18 14.88 3.32
CA GLN A 123 -9.34 15.37 4.05
C GLN A 123 -8.96 15.98 5.41
N LYS A 124 -7.99 15.42 6.13
CA LYS A 124 -7.48 16.00 7.40
C LYS A 124 -6.87 17.38 7.19
N GLU A 125 -6.11 17.56 6.11
CA GLU A 125 -5.57 18.87 5.71
C GLU A 125 -6.70 19.80 5.22
N ALA A 126 -7.67 19.26 4.47
CA ALA A 126 -8.81 19.99 3.94
C ALA A 126 -9.78 20.52 5.01
N ILE A 127 -9.78 19.94 6.22
CA ILE A 127 -10.51 20.47 7.38
C ILE A 127 -9.97 21.85 7.77
N GLN A 128 -8.64 22.02 7.77
CA GLN A 128 -8.01 23.27 8.21
C GLN A 128 -8.34 24.44 7.28
N ILE A 129 -8.58 24.14 6.00
CA ILE A 129 -8.99 25.11 4.97
C ILE A 129 -10.52 25.17 4.76
N GLY A 130 -11.31 24.42 5.53
CA GLY A 130 -12.77 24.48 5.52
C GLY A 130 -13.46 23.87 4.30
N ILE A 131 -12.77 23.05 3.50
CA ILE A 131 -13.32 22.46 2.26
C ILE A 131 -14.04 21.12 2.53
N THR A 132 -13.82 20.52 3.70
CA THR A 132 -14.40 19.22 4.09
C THR A 132 -15.17 19.31 5.41
N SER A 133 -16.33 18.66 5.48
CA SER A 133 -17.15 18.54 6.69
C SER A 133 -16.85 17.25 7.47
N PRO A 134 -17.07 17.22 8.80
CA PRO A 134 -16.94 16.02 9.63
C PRO A 134 -17.71 14.81 9.10
N GLU A 135 -18.89 15.03 8.50
CA GLU A 135 -19.68 13.97 7.84
C GLU A 135 -18.96 13.31 6.66
N LYS A 136 -18.22 14.08 5.86
CA LYS A 136 -17.50 13.56 4.69
C LYS A 136 -16.30 12.70 5.08
N ILE A 137 -15.70 13.00 6.23
CA ILE A 137 -14.63 12.22 6.84
C ILE A 137 -15.20 10.93 7.42
N TYR A 138 -16.33 11.01 8.13
CA TYR A 138 -17.04 9.80 8.58
C TYR A 138 -17.34 8.85 7.42
N ASN A 139 -17.83 9.37 6.30
CA ASN A 139 -18.09 8.57 5.11
C ASN A 139 -16.81 7.93 4.53
N ALA A 140 -15.67 8.62 4.57
CA ALA A 140 -14.39 8.08 4.12
C ALA A 140 -13.87 6.98 5.06
N LEU A 141 -13.95 7.21 6.36
CA LEU A 141 -13.61 6.24 7.40
C LEU A 141 -14.52 5.01 7.32
N ALA A 142 -15.82 5.21 7.09
CA ALA A 142 -16.78 4.13 6.92
C ALA A 142 -16.45 3.25 5.71
N LYS A 143 -16.10 3.86 4.59
CA LYS A 143 -15.62 3.14 3.39
C LYS A 143 -14.30 2.41 3.64
N LEU A 144 -13.40 2.99 4.44
CA LEU A 144 -12.15 2.34 4.83
C LEU A 144 -12.42 1.06 5.65
N THR A 145 -13.28 1.15 6.67
CA THR A 145 -13.68 -0.03 7.47
C THR A 145 -14.40 -1.09 6.63
N GLN A 146 -15.26 -0.69 5.69
CA GLN A 146 -15.91 -1.62 4.77
C GLN A 146 -14.91 -2.30 3.83
N ASN A 147 -13.94 -1.55 3.32
CA ASN A 147 -12.90 -2.09 2.47
C ASN A 147 -11.98 -3.06 3.24
N ALA A 148 -11.70 -2.76 4.51
CA ALA A 148 -10.97 -3.63 5.44
C ALA A 148 -11.74 -4.91 5.82
N GLY A 149 -13.02 -5.03 5.45
CA GLY A 149 -13.82 -6.25 5.61
C GLY A 149 -14.90 -6.18 6.70
N PHE A 150 -15.00 -5.07 7.44
CA PHE A 150 -16.01 -4.90 8.47
C PHE A 150 -17.32 -4.38 7.86
N LYS A 151 -18.41 -5.14 8.04
CA LYS A 151 -19.73 -4.80 7.46
C LYS A 151 -20.37 -3.57 8.12
N ASN A 152 -20.04 -3.31 9.39
CA ASN A 152 -20.62 -2.25 10.20
C ASN A 152 -19.55 -1.19 10.54
N PRO A 153 -19.47 -0.08 9.80
CA PRO A 153 -18.67 1.09 10.16
C PRO A 153 -19.00 1.71 11.51
N ASP A 154 -20.27 1.59 11.92
CA ASP A 154 -20.79 2.22 13.14
C ASP A 154 -20.17 1.61 14.43
N GLU A 155 -19.50 0.45 14.33
CA GLU A 155 -18.75 -0.16 15.44
C GLU A 155 -17.43 0.58 15.73
N PHE A 156 -16.88 1.30 14.74
CA PHE A 156 -15.57 1.95 14.84
C PHE A 156 -15.68 3.46 14.89
N TRP A 157 -16.74 4.03 14.33
CA TRP A 157 -16.89 5.46 14.12
C TRP A 157 -18.26 5.93 14.58
N ILE A 158 -18.31 7.09 15.22
CA ILE A 158 -19.57 7.75 15.60
C ILE A 158 -20.04 8.58 14.41
N ASN A 159 -21.26 8.33 13.93
CA ASN A 159 -21.85 9.12 12.85
C ASN A 159 -22.21 10.54 13.35
N PRO A 160 -21.55 11.60 12.86
CA PRO A 160 -21.79 12.96 13.32
C PRO A 160 -23.20 13.48 13.00
N ALA A 161 -23.98 12.80 12.14
CA ALA A 161 -25.37 13.17 11.84
C ALA A 161 -26.42 12.59 12.82
N ASN A 162 -26.06 11.58 13.62
CA ASN A 162 -26.94 10.99 14.64
C ASN A 162 -26.60 11.43 16.06
N THR A 163 -25.47 12.13 16.23
CA THR A 163 -25.21 12.92 17.43
C THR A 163 -25.91 14.25 17.19
N PRO A 164 -26.88 14.68 18.03
CA PRO A 164 -27.32 16.08 17.98
C PRO A 164 -26.07 16.94 18.03
N GLU A 165 -26.05 18.06 17.29
CA GLU A 165 -24.93 19.00 17.32
C GLU A 165 -24.34 19.01 18.73
N GLN A 166 -23.09 18.58 18.89
CA GLN A 166 -22.34 19.07 20.02
C GLN A 166 -22.11 20.56 19.75
N GLU A 167 -23.17 21.35 19.92
CA GLU A 167 -23.09 22.63 20.57
C GLU A 167 -22.24 22.40 21.82
N GLY A 168 -20.93 22.66 21.71
CA GLY A 168 -20.03 22.64 22.87
C GLY A 168 -18.89 21.63 22.90
N GLN A 169 -18.40 21.08 21.77
CA GLN A 169 -16.93 21.00 21.70
C GLN A 169 -16.44 22.39 21.35
N LYS A 170 -16.25 23.19 22.40
CA LYS A 170 -15.48 24.43 22.38
C LYS A 170 -14.33 24.21 21.40
N ALA A 171 -14.24 25.05 20.37
CA ALA A 171 -13.00 25.20 19.63
C ALA A 171 -11.88 25.21 20.68
N PRO A 172 -10.87 24.32 20.57
CA PRO A 172 -9.73 24.39 21.48
C PRO A 172 -9.27 25.83 21.43
N THR A 173 -9.22 26.48 22.59
CA THR A 173 -8.80 27.87 22.72
C THR A 173 -7.51 28.04 21.91
N GLU A 174 -7.25 29.14 21.21
CA GLU A 174 -6.07 29.31 20.34
C GLU A 174 -4.72 28.88 20.97
N ALA A 175 -4.64 28.89 22.31
CA ALA A 175 -3.56 28.32 23.09
C ALA A 175 -3.36 26.79 22.92
N GLU A 176 -4.42 25.98 22.87
CA GLU A 176 -4.33 24.53 22.67
C GLU A 176 -4.00 24.15 21.23
N ILE A 177 -4.44 24.93 20.24
CA ILE A 177 -4.06 24.75 18.82
C ILE A 177 -2.56 25.04 18.64
N MET A 178 -2.03 26.09 19.29
CA MET A 178 -0.59 26.35 19.29
C MET A 178 0.21 25.28 20.02
N VAL A 179 -0.28 24.74 21.14
CA VAL A 179 0.42 23.68 21.89
C VAL A 179 0.39 22.36 21.12
N GLN A 180 -0.73 22.00 20.48
CA GLN A 180 -0.83 20.78 19.67
C GLN A 180 -0.01 20.89 18.38
N GLY A 181 -0.01 22.07 17.74
CA GLY A 181 0.86 22.37 16.60
C GLY A 181 2.35 22.39 16.95
N GLN A 182 2.72 22.95 18.11
CA GLN A 182 4.10 22.91 18.61
C GLN A 182 4.53 21.48 18.94
N LEU A 183 3.68 20.67 19.56
CA LEU A 183 4.00 19.27 19.87
C LEU A 183 4.21 18.44 18.60
N GLU A 184 3.44 18.70 17.54
CA GLU A 184 3.57 18.00 16.26
C GLU A 184 4.83 18.44 15.49
N ILE A 185 5.14 19.74 15.51
CA ILE A 185 6.41 20.28 15.01
C ILE A 185 7.59 19.70 15.81
N GLU A 186 7.48 19.60 17.13
CA GLU A 186 8.52 19.06 18.00
C GLU A 186 8.72 17.56 17.79
N ARG A 187 7.63 16.80 17.56
CA ARG A 187 7.72 15.39 17.14
C ARG A 187 8.40 15.21 15.79
N GLN A 188 8.07 16.03 14.79
CA GLN A 188 8.76 15.99 13.50
C GLN A 188 10.23 16.36 13.63
N LYS A 189 10.53 17.39 14.43
CA LYS A 189 11.91 17.85 14.67
C LYS A 189 12.72 16.80 15.42
N ALA A 190 12.12 16.09 16.38
CA ALA A 190 12.73 14.98 17.09
C ALA A 190 12.99 13.76 16.18
N GLN A 191 12.06 13.43 15.27
CA GLN A 191 12.28 12.38 14.26
C GLN A 191 13.39 12.76 13.27
N ALA A 192 13.41 14.01 12.82
CA ALA A 192 14.44 14.51 11.91
C ALA A 192 15.82 14.51 12.58
N GLN A 193 15.90 14.91 13.86
CA GLN A 193 17.13 14.81 14.66
C GLN A 193 17.58 13.36 14.84
N MET A 194 16.68 12.42 15.16
CA MET A 194 17.02 11.00 15.26
C MET A 194 17.58 10.43 13.95
N MET A 195 16.99 10.78 12.80
CA MET A 195 17.54 10.38 11.50
C MET A 195 18.90 11.00 11.23
N GLN A 196 19.06 12.29 11.52
CA GLN A 196 20.33 12.99 11.32
C GLN A 196 21.43 12.43 12.22
N GLU A 197 21.09 12.03 13.44
CA GLU A 197 22.01 11.42 14.40
C GLU A 197 22.35 9.97 14.04
N GLN A 198 21.40 9.20 13.51
CA GLN A 198 21.70 7.89 12.91
C GLN A 198 22.66 8.01 11.71
N GLU A 199 22.46 8.98 10.83
CA GLU A 199 23.35 9.19 9.68
C GLU A 199 24.74 9.66 10.13
N ARG A 200 24.83 10.54 11.13
CA ARG A 200 26.12 10.91 11.74
C ARG A 200 26.81 9.71 12.39
N SER A 201 26.08 8.90 13.17
CA SER A 201 26.61 7.70 13.80
C SER A 201 27.10 6.68 12.77
N LYS A 202 26.37 6.45 11.68
CA LYS A 202 26.82 5.59 10.58
C LYS A 202 28.11 6.13 9.94
N ASN A 203 28.16 7.44 9.69
CA ASN A 203 29.35 8.07 9.13
C ASN A 203 30.56 7.97 10.07
N ASP A 204 30.36 8.17 11.37
CA ASP A 204 31.41 8.02 12.38
C ASP A 204 31.92 6.58 12.45
N ILE A 205 31.03 5.59 12.41
CA ILE A 205 31.41 4.16 12.36
C ILE A 205 32.21 3.85 11.09
N ILE A 206 31.85 4.42 9.95
CA ILE A 206 32.59 4.23 8.69
C ILE A 206 33.99 4.85 8.79
N ILE A 207 34.09 6.08 9.30
CA ILE A 207 35.36 6.79 9.49
C ILE A 207 36.26 6.03 10.47
N GLU A 208 35.70 5.52 11.56
CA GLU A 208 36.44 4.75 12.56
C GLU A 208 36.92 3.40 12.00
N ARG A 209 36.08 2.73 11.22
CA ARG A 209 36.46 1.50 10.51
C ARG A 209 37.58 1.75 9.50
N GLU A 210 37.52 2.83 8.74
CA GLU A 210 38.59 3.22 7.81
C GLU A 210 39.90 3.54 8.56
N LYS A 211 39.82 4.26 9.69
CA LYS A 211 40.99 4.53 10.53
C LYS A 211 41.62 3.25 11.08
N ILE A 212 40.82 2.29 11.54
CA ILE A 212 41.30 1.00 12.03
C ILE A 212 41.98 0.21 10.91
N ILE A 213 41.40 0.18 9.71
CA ILE A 213 41.99 -0.50 8.55
C ILE A 213 43.32 0.17 8.17
N ALA A 214 43.36 1.50 8.09
CA ALA A 214 44.57 2.24 7.77
C ALA A 214 45.67 2.04 8.83
N GLN A 215 45.33 2.01 10.11
CA GLN A 215 46.28 1.70 11.19
C GLN A 215 46.80 0.27 11.10
N ALA A 216 45.93 -0.71 10.86
CA ALA A 216 46.32 -2.10 10.70
C ALA A 216 47.23 -2.32 9.47
N GLU A 217 47.00 -1.62 8.36
CA GLU A 217 47.91 -1.64 7.21
C GLU A 217 49.26 -1.01 7.54
N LEU A 218 49.27 0.11 8.25
CA LEU A 218 50.49 0.80 8.63
C LEU A 218 51.33 -0.02 9.62
N GLU A 219 50.69 -0.73 10.55
CA GLU A 219 51.37 -1.70 11.43
C GLU A 219 51.91 -2.89 10.67
N LYS A 220 51.13 -3.48 9.75
CA LYS A 220 51.62 -4.57 8.88
C LYS A 220 52.82 -4.12 8.04
N PHE A 221 52.80 -2.89 7.52
CA PHE A 221 53.90 -2.33 6.75
C PHE A 221 55.15 -2.13 7.62
N LYS A 222 55.00 -1.57 8.83
CA LYS A 222 56.10 -1.46 9.80
C LYS A 222 56.66 -2.82 10.20
N ALA A 223 55.82 -3.83 10.40
CA ALA A 223 56.25 -5.19 10.73
C ALA A 223 57.03 -5.85 9.58
N LYS A 224 56.57 -5.67 8.33
CA LYS A 224 57.30 -6.15 7.15
C LYS A 224 58.66 -5.48 7.01
N LEU A 225 58.73 -4.16 7.15
CA LEU A 225 59.99 -3.42 7.10
C LEU A 225 60.97 -3.90 8.17
N LYS A 226 60.50 -4.10 9.41
CA LYS A 226 61.34 -4.66 10.48
C LYS A 226 61.85 -6.06 10.14
N ALA A 227 60.98 -6.93 9.66
CA ALA A 227 61.38 -8.28 9.25
C ALA A 227 62.40 -8.28 8.10
N GLU A 228 62.23 -7.40 7.10
CA GLU A 228 63.22 -7.22 6.03
C GLU A 228 64.54 -6.67 6.55
N THR A 229 64.52 -5.68 7.44
CA THR A 229 65.75 -5.15 8.04
C THR A 229 66.46 -6.20 8.90
N ASP A 230 65.73 -7.00 9.66
CA ASP A 230 66.31 -8.07 10.49
C ASP A 230 66.91 -9.18 9.62
N LEU A 231 66.24 -9.55 8.52
CA LEU A 231 66.77 -10.49 7.52
C LEU A 231 68.00 -9.94 6.82
N ALA A 232 68.02 -8.67 6.44
CA ALA A 232 69.17 -8.02 5.83
C ALA A 232 70.37 -7.98 6.80
N ILE A 233 70.14 -7.63 8.07
CA ILE A 233 71.16 -7.66 9.12
C ILE A 233 71.69 -9.09 9.33
N ALA A 234 70.81 -10.10 9.34
CA ALA A 234 71.20 -11.50 9.45
C ALA A 234 72.02 -11.98 8.24
N GLN A 235 71.65 -11.60 7.03
CA GLN A 235 72.40 -11.92 5.80
C GLN A 235 73.77 -11.26 5.78
N ILE A 236 73.88 -9.99 6.19
CA ILE A 236 75.16 -9.28 6.29
C ILE A 236 76.06 -9.93 7.34
N LYS A 237 75.51 -10.33 8.50
CA LYS A 237 76.28 -11.06 9.52
C LYS A 237 76.71 -12.45 9.05
N ALA A 238 75.86 -13.17 8.31
CA ALA A 238 76.21 -14.47 7.75
C ALA A 238 77.32 -14.34 6.69
N GLN A 239 77.27 -13.32 5.82
CA GLN A 239 78.34 -13.05 4.85
C GLN A 239 79.64 -12.60 5.53
N ALA A 240 79.58 -11.81 6.60
CA ALA A 240 80.75 -11.40 7.37
C ALA A 240 81.38 -12.56 8.16
N GLY A 241 80.59 -13.51 8.67
CA GLY A 241 81.07 -14.72 9.36
C GLY A 241 81.77 -15.73 8.45
N VAL A 242 81.49 -15.72 7.15
CA VAL A 242 82.17 -16.58 6.15
C VAL A 242 83.52 -16.00 5.72
N MET A 243 83.79 -14.71 5.93
CA MET A 243 85.05 -14.04 5.55
C MET A 243 86.16 -14.12 6.61
N TYR A 244 85.89 -14.65 7.81
CA TYR A 244 86.83 -14.74 8.94
C TYR A 244 86.92 -16.15 9.57
N GLY A 245 86.53 -17.19 8.83
CA GLY A 245 86.65 -18.59 9.25
C GLY A 245 87.33 -19.42 8.17
N GLY A 246 88.65 -19.29 8.05
CA GLY A 246 89.55 -20.14 7.28
C GLY A 246 90.71 -20.60 8.16
#